data_AF-A0AAV0NMX8-F1
#
_entry.id   AF-A0AAV0NMX8-F1
#
_cell.length_a   1.000
_cell.length_b   1.000
_cell.length_c   1.000
_cell.angle_alpha   90.00
_cell.angle_beta   90.00
_cell.angle_gamma   90.00
#
_symmetry.space_group_name_H-M   'P 1'
#
loop_
_entity.id
_entity.type
_entity.pdbx_description
1 polymer ?
#
loop_
_entity_poly.entity_id
_entity_poly.type
_entity_poly.pdbx_seq_one_letter_code
_entity_poly.pdbx_strand_id
1 'polypeptide(L)'
;MLVAFEAGNPLRALILLLLYPLICLVGAEMGLKIMVFVSFVGLKAGSFRVGRSVLPKFFLEDVGLQGFEMVMRYESKVGFTNWPMIMVEGFMKHYLGIETIVGREMVVFHGYFSGLMEERRPCKPSLSTFLVYHALHFITEAEKRTWQTLPRAKYPKPLIFHDGRLAFRPTPLASLTMFIWLPFGFLLFVIRSLIGTSLPYQISIPLLQATGMRGFCSKPRSFRSDKSQGTLYVCNHITLFDPCYISTCTNNPLTAVTYSLSKFSEWMAPIKTIQITRNKDKDLKLIQELLTKTNLAICPEGTTCREPYLLRFSPMFAEVAKDIVPVAIDMKCNMFYGTTAGGWKGLDPVFQLMNPSV
;
A
#
# COMPACT_ATOMS: atom_id res chain seq x y z
N MET A 1 12.43 9.78 -2.32
CA MET A 1 12.11 9.11 -1.04
C MET A 1 11.34 7.81 -1.22
N LEU A 2 10.15 7.80 -1.85
CA LEU A 2 9.34 6.59 -2.06
C LEU A 2 10.13 5.41 -2.64
N VAL A 3 10.83 5.61 -3.76
CA VAL A 3 11.65 4.55 -4.37
C VAL A 3 12.73 4.04 -3.43
N ALA A 4 13.47 4.95 -2.78
CA ALA A 4 14.53 4.60 -1.84
C ALA A 4 14.02 3.75 -0.67
N PHE A 5 12.83 4.06 -0.14
CA PHE A 5 12.23 3.36 0.99
C PHE A 5 11.57 2.03 0.60
N GLU A 6 10.72 2.05 -0.44
CA GLU A 6 9.84 0.93 -0.81
C GLU A 6 10.55 -0.13 -1.67
N ALA A 7 11.42 0.30 -2.60
CA ALA A 7 12.16 -0.62 -3.45
C ALA A 7 13.52 -0.99 -2.83
N GLY A 8 14.09 -0.08 -2.04
CA GLY A 8 15.34 -0.28 -1.33
C GLY A 8 15.09 -0.70 0.12
N ASN A 9 15.41 0.19 1.05
CA ASN A 9 15.26 -0.03 2.48
C ASN A 9 15.24 1.32 3.25
N PRO A 10 14.84 1.31 4.53
CA PRO A 10 14.83 2.53 5.35
C PRO A 10 16.19 3.23 5.45
N LEU A 11 17.31 2.48 5.44
CA LEU A 11 18.65 3.07 5.50
C LEU A 11 18.97 3.92 4.26
N ARG A 12 18.65 3.42 3.07
CA ARG A 12 18.80 4.15 1.80
C ARG A 12 17.95 5.42 1.77
N ALA A 13 16.72 5.33 2.26
CA ALA A 13 15.85 6.49 2.41
C ALA A 13 16.42 7.52 3.40
N LEU A 14 17.03 7.07 4.51
CA LEU A 14 17.70 7.94 5.47
C LEU A 14 18.91 8.64 4.84
N ILE A 15 19.76 7.91 4.09
CA ILE A 15 20.90 8.49 3.36
C ILE A 15 20.41 9.57 2.40
N LEU A 16 19.35 9.31 1.63
CA LEU A 16 18.77 10.30 0.73
C LEU A 16 18.25 11.54 1.49
N LEU A 17 17.65 11.36 2.67
CA LEU A 17 17.18 12.46 3.50
C LEU A 17 18.34 13.32 4.02
N LEU A 18 19.41 12.69 4.49
CA LEU A 18 20.60 13.38 5.00
C LEU A 18 21.34 14.14 3.89
N LEU A 19 21.32 13.61 2.66
CA LEU A 19 21.89 14.29 1.48
C LEU A 19 21.00 15.40 0.93
N TYR A 20 19.71 15.45 1.29
CA TYR A 20 18.75 16.39 0.71
C TYR A 20 19.18 17.87 0.79
N PRO A 21 19.72 18.39 1.92
CA PRO A 21 20.21 19.76 1.98
C PRO A 21 21.32 20.07 0.98
N LEU A 22 22.24 19.12 0.74
CA LEU A 22 23.31 19.26 -0.25
C LEU A 22 22.78 19.17 -1.68
N ILE A 23 21.80 18.31 -1.91
CA ILE A 23 21.12 18.15 -3.21
C ILE A 23 20.45 19.47 -3.63
N CYS A 24 19.91 20.24 -2.69
CA CYS A 24 19.33 21.55 -2.96
C CYS A 24 20.37 22.58 -3.46
N LEU A 25 21.67 22.37 -3.23
CA LEU A 25 22.74 23.31 -3.59
C LEU A 25 23.34 23.05 -4.98
N VAL A 26 23.19 21.85 -5.54
CA VAL A 26 23.88 21.43 -6.78
C VAL A 26 23.07 21.68 -8.07
N GLY A 27 21.92 22.34 -7.97
CA GLY A 27 21.03 22.62 -9.10
C GLY A 27 20.12 21.44 -9.48
N ALA A 28 19.03 21.72 -10.22
CA ALA A 28 17.94 20.77 -10.44
C ALA A 28 18.36 19.50 -11.21
N GLU A 29 19.23 19.61 -12.21
CA GLU A 29 19.66 18.46 -13.01
C GLU A 29 20.60 17.54 -12.23
N MET A 30 21.67 18.08 -11.64
CA MET A 30 22.60 17.29 -10.85
C MET A 30 21.92 16.74 -9.59
N GLY A 31 21.06 17.55 -8.96
CA GLY A 31 20.26 17.10 -7.83
C GLY A 31 19.37 15.90 -8.19
N LEU A 32 18.69 15.94 -9.35
CA LEU A 32 17.93 14.80 -9.84
C LEU A 32 18.81 13.56 -10.10
N LYS A 33 19.98 13.73 -10.72
CA LYS A 33 20.95 12.64 -10.95
C LYS A 33 21.38 11.99 -9.62
N ILE A 34 21.70 12.79 -8.60
CA ILE A 34 22.07 12.29 -7.25
C ILE A 34 20.89 11.56 -6.61
N MET A 35 19.68 12.14 -6.63
CA MET A 35 18.49 11.50 -6.05
C MET A 35 18.19 10.16 -6.69
N VAL A 36 18.29 10.07 -8.03
CA VAL A 36 18.09 8.84 -8.78
C VAL A 36 19.18 7.82 -8.45
N PHE A 37 20.44 8.25 -8.44
CA PHE A 37 21.56 7.37 -8.10
C PHE A 37 21.35 6.71 -6.73
N VAL A 38 21.15 7.51 -5.67
CA VAL A 38 20.93 7.00 -4.30
C VAL A 38 19.69 6.10 -4.23
N SER A 39 18.63 6.45 -4.96
CA SER A 39 17.37 5.68 -4.92
C SER A 39 17.48 4.34 -5.63
N PHE A 40 18.21 4.25 -6.75
CA PHE A 40 18.19 3.09 -7.65
C PHE A 40 19.42 2.20 -7.59
N VAL A 41 20.60 2.70 -7.22
CA VAL A 41 21.83 1.93 -7.27
C VAL A 41 21.70 0.59 -6.52
N GLY A 42 22.06 -0.51 -7.19
CA GLY A 42 22.01 -1.86 -6.64
C GLY A 42 20.61 -2.45 -6.45
N LEU A 43 19.54 -1.79 -6.91
CA LEU A 43 18.21 -2.41 -6.97
C LEU A 43 18.15 -3.44 -8.10
N LYS A 44 17.54 -4.59 -7.85
CA LYS A 44 17.30 -5.61 -8.89
C LYS A 44 16.19 -5.13 -9.83
N ALA A 45 16.51 -5.01 -11.12
CA ALA A 45 15.62 -4.44 -12.12
C ALA A 45 14.34 -5.28 -12.31
N GLY A 46 14.49 -6.61 -12.39
CA GLY A 46 13.35 -7.52 -12.59
C GLY A 46 12.35 -7.59 -11.43
N SER A 47 12.71 -7.10 -10.23
CA SER A 47 11.81 -7.06 -9.07
C SER A 47 11.27 -5.66 -8.76
N PHE A 48 11.57 -4.66 -9.60
CA PHE A 48 11.11 -3.30 -9.37
C PHE A 48 9.62 -3.16 -9.68
N ARG A 49 8.79 -3.20 -8.64
CA ARG A 49 7.32 -3.09 -8.74
C ARG A 49 6.79 -1.71 -8.36
N VAL A 50 7.57 -0.94 -7.61
CA VAL A 50 7.18 0.34 -6.99
C VAL A 50 6.64 1.34 -8.02
N GLY A 51 7.19 1.38 -9.24
CA GLY A 51 6.71 2.27 -10.30
C GLY A 51 5.29 1.98 -10.80
N ARG A 52 4.80 0.74 -10.65
CA ARG A 52 3.45 0.34 -11.07
C ARG A 52 2.48 0.18 -9.91
N SER A 53 2.94 -0.18 -8.72
CA SER A 53 2.07 -0.47 -7.57
C SER A 53 1.97 0.67 -6.57
N VAL A 54 3.04 1.45 -6.36
CA VAL A 54 3.10 2.48 -5.31
C VAL A 54 2.99 3.89 -5.88
N LEU A 55 3.85 4.24 -6.84
CA LEU A 55 3.97 5.61 -7.35
C LEU A 55 2.67 6.16 -7.97
N PRO A 56 1.83 5.37 -8.68
CA PRO A 56 0.61 5.92 -9.28
C PRO A 56 -0.34 6.57 -8.28
N LYS A 57 -0.45 6.06 -7.04
CA LYS A 57 -1.23 6.70 -5.99
C LYS A 57 -0.76 8.13 -5.73
N PHE A 58 0.53 8.28 -5.43
CA PHE A 58 1.11 9.58 -5.08
C PHE A 58 1.13 10.56 -6.24
N PHE A 59 1.24 10.06 -7.49
CA PHE A 59 1.10 10.91 -8.67
C PHE A 59 -0.33 11.38 -8.88
N LEU A 60 -1.33 10.51 -8.72
CA LEU A 60 -2.74 10.91 -8.84
C LEU A 60 -3.17 11.93 -7.78
N GLU A 61 -2.63 11.81 -6.57
CA GLU A 61 -2.85 12.79 -5.48
C GLU A 61 -2.21 14.17 -5.78
N ASP A 62 -1.23 14.23 -6.68
CA ASP A 62 -0.59 15.48 -7.13
C ASP A 62 -1.17 16.07 -8.41
N VAL A 63 -2.00 15.31 -9.12
CA VAL A 63 -2.60 15.79 -10.36
C VAL A 63 -3.73 16.77 -10.02
N GLY A 64 -3.60 18.00 -10.51
CA GLY A 64 -4.71 18.95 -10.44
C GLY A 64 -5.75 18.70 -11.50
N LEU A 65 -7.00 19.00 -11.15
CA LEU A 65 -8.16 18.76 -11.98
C LEU A 65 -8.08 19.47 -13.34
N GLN A 66 -7.64 20.73 -13.36
CA GLN A 66 -7.59 21.54 -14.58
C GLN A 66 -6.55 21.00 -15.57
N GLY A 67 -5.36 20.63 -15.09
CA GLY A 67 -4.32 20.01 -15.92
C GLY A 67 -4.74 18.66 -16.46
N PHE A 68 -5.42 17.87 -15.63
CA PHE A 68 -5.99 16.60 -16.05
C PHE A 68 -7.03 16.78 -17.16
N GLU A 69 -8.02 17.66 -16.96
CA GLU A 69 -9.06 17.91 -17.98
C GLU A 69 -8.46 18.45 -19.29
N MET A 70 -7.44 19.30 -19.23
CA MET A 70 -6.72 19.76 -20.42
C MET A 70 -6.04 18.60 -21.17
N VAL A 71 -5.31 17.74 -20.45
CA VAL A 71 -4.65 16.57 -21.05
C VAL A 71 -5.70 15.65 -21.68
N MET A 72 -6.83 15.42 -21.00
CA MET A 72 -7.87 14.51 -21.47
C MET A 72 -8.63 14.99 -22.72
N ARG A 73 -8.52 16.27 -23.11
CA ARG A 73 -9.13 16.80 -24.35
C ARG A 73 -8.43 16.33 -25.63
N TYR A 74 -7.18 15.88 -25.54
CA TYR A 74 -6.41 15.44 -26.69
C TYR A 74 -6.49 13.92 -26.82
N GLU A 75 -6.75 13.43 -28.04
CA GLU A 75 -6.71 12.00 -28.36
C GLU A 75 -5.26 11.50 -28.43
N SER A 76 -4.41 12.19 -29.20
CA SER A 76 -2.98 11.88 -29.32
C SER A 76 -2.12 12.70 -28.36
N LYS A 77 -1.43 12.00 -27.46
CA LYS A 77 -0.67 12.59 -26.34
C LYS A 77 0.73 11.99 -26.25
N VAL A 78 1.75 12.84 -26.12
CA VAL A 78 3.13 12.43 -25.83
C VAL A 78 3.56 12.96 -24.47
N GLY A 79 3.98 12.05 -23.59
CA GLY A 79 4.55 12.39 -22.30
C GLY A 79 6.03 12.68 -22.46
N PHE A 80 6.51 13.78 -21.88
CA PHE A 80 7.95 13.98 -21.71
C PHE A 80 8.23 13.99 -20.22
N THR A 81 9.43 13.57 -19.81
CA THR A 81 9.84 13.70 -18.41
C THR A 81 11.35 13.77 -18.29
N ASN A 82 11.83 14.45 -17.24
CA ASN A 82 13.23 14.36 -16.80
C ASN A 82 13.47 13.12 -15.93
N TRP A 83 12.40 12.48 -15.43
CA TRP A 83 12.48 11.41 -14.44
C TRP A 83 12.76 10.07 -15.12
N PRO A 84 13.24 9.06 -14.37
CA PRO A 84 13.36 7.69 -14.87
C PRO A 84 12.02 7.19 -15.42
N MET A 85 12.02 6.69 -16.67
CA MET A 85 10.80 6.23 -17.34
C MET A 85 10.06 5.18 -16.52
N ILE A 86 10.79 4.25 -15.90
CA ILE A 86 10.25 3.17 -15.06
C ILE A 86 9.43 3.67 -13.86
N MET A 87 9.61 4.92 -13.42
CA MET A 87 8.82 5.51 -12.34
C MET A 87 7.44 5.96 -12.82
N VAL A 88 7.36 6.57 -14.00
CA VAL A 88 6.17 7.32 -14.45
C VAL A 88 5.35 6.57 -15.50
N GLU A 89 5.95 5.59 -16.18
CA GLU A 89 5.33 4.89 -17.31
C GLU A 89 3.97 4.29 -16.94
N GLY A 90 3.91 3.58 -15.80
CA GLY A 90 2.67 2.95 -15.33
C GLY A 90 1.56 3.98 -15.13
N PHE A 91 1.87 5.09 -14.48
CA PHE A 91 0.93 6.18 -14.24
C PHE A 91 0.47 6.85 -15.54
N MET A 92 1.41 7.26 -16.39
CA MET A 92 1.14 7.98 -17.65
C MET A 92 0.31 7.14 -18.64
N LYS A 93 0.64 5.86 -18.81
CA LYS A 93 -0.10 4.97 -19.72
C LYS A 93 -1.49 4.63 -19.18
N HIS A 94 -1.60 4.26 -17.90
CA HIS A 94 -2.84 3.69 -17.37
C HIS A 94 -3.85 4.73 -16.89
N TYR A 95 -3.40 5.91 -16.45
CA TYR A 95 -4.27 6.95 -15.88
C TYR A 95 -4.35 8.23 -16.73
N LEU A 96 -3.38 8.51 -17.59
CA LEU A 96 -3.43 9.68 -18.49
C LEU A 96 -3.68 9.30 -19.96
N GLY A 97 -3.61 8.00 -20.29
CA GLY A 97 -3.78 7.51 -21.67
C GLY A 97 -2.71 8.03 -22.61
N ILE A 98 -1.47 8.20 -22.13
CA ILE A 98 -0.33 8.65 -22.93
C ILE A 98 0.32 7.42 -23.56
N GLU A 99 0.35 7.37 -24.89
CA GLU A 99 0.86 6.21 -25.63
C GLU A 99 2.40 6.21 -25.69
N THR A 100 2.96 7.36 -26.04
CA THR A 100 4.41 7.53 -26.23
C THR A 100 4.99 8.41 -25.13
N ILE A 101 6.03 7.92 -24.46
CA ILE A 101 6.69 8.61 -23.34
C ILE A 101 8.16 8.77 -23.66
N VAL A 102 8.63 10.01 -23.70
CA VAL A 102 10.02 10.41 -23.87
C VAL A 102 10.60 10.74 -22.50
N GLY A 103 11.18 9.73 -21.84
CA GLY A 103 11.83 9.83 -20.54
C GLY A 103 13.29 9.41 -20.59
N ARG A 104 13.96 9.43 -19.42
CA ARG A 104 15.32 8.89 -19.29
C ARG A 104 15.25 7.41 -18.94
N GLU A 105 16.00 6.56 -19.64
CA GLU A 105 16.13 5.14 -19.33
C GLU A 105 17.18 4.94 -18.22
N MET A 106 16.99 3.91 -17.40
CA MET A 106 17.93 3.55 -16.34
C MET A 106 18.95 2.54 -16.90
N VAL A 107 20.24 2.78 -16.65
CA VAL A 107 21.28 1.83 -17.04
C VAL A 107 21.21 0.60 -16.12
N VAL A 108 21.13 -0.59 -16.73
CA VAL A 108 21.07 -1.89 -16.03
C VAL A 108 22.32 -2.70 -16.34
N PHE A 109 23.00 -3.17 -15.30
CA PHE A 109 24.17 -4.04 -15.41
C PHE A 109 23.93 -5.32 -14.61
N HIS A 110 24.09 -6.49 -15.25
CA HIS A 110 23.87 -7.80 -14.63
C HIS A 110 22.50 -7.95 -13.91
N GLY A 111 21.46 -7.30 -14.43
CA GLY A 111 20.11 -7.33 -13.85
C GLY A 111 19.88 -6.37 -12.67
N TYR A 112 20.85 -5.51 -12.35
CA TYR A 112 20.76 -4.48 -11.32
C TYR A 112 20.86 -3.08 -11.91
N PHE A 113 20.13 -2.12 -11.35
CA PHE A 113 20.26 -0.71 -11.74
C PHE A 113 21.60 -0.14 -11.26
N SER A 114 22.33 0.52 -12.15
CA SER A 114 23.59 1.21 -11.81
C SER A 114 23.36 2.52 -11.04
N GLY A 115 22.12 3.03 -11.04
CA GLY A 115 21.78 4.35 -10.52
C GLY A 115 21.99 5.49 -11.52
N LEU A 116 22.56 5.20 -12.69
CA LEU A 116 22.75 6.18 -13.76
C LEU A 116 21.57 6.17 -14.75
N MET A 117 21.29 7.34 -15.29
CA MET A 117 20.30 7.54 -16.34
C MET A 117 20.99 7.77 -17.67
N GLU A 118 20.48 7.15 -18.73
CA GLU A 118 20.87 7.47 -20.10
C GLU A 118 20.39 8.88 -20.48
N GLU A 119 21.11 9.49 -21.41
CA GLU A 119 20.63 10.71 -22.05
C GLU A 119 19.37 10.41 -22.85
N ARG A 120 18.53 11.43 -23.02
CA ARG A 120 17.29 11.27 -23.76
C ARG A 120 17.60 11.04 -25.22
N ARG A 121 16.96 10.03 -25.81
CA ARG A 121 16.94 9.89 -27.26
C ARG A 121 16.16 11.07 -27.86
N PRO A 122 16.67 11.74 -28.90
CA PRO A 122 15.96 12.82 -29.56
C PRO A 122 14.68 12.28 -30.21
N CYS A 123 13.55 12.90 -29.91
CA CYS A 123 12.26 12.61 -30.54
C CYS A 123 11.81 13.84 -31.33
N LYS A 124 11.50 13.69 -32.62
CA LYS A 124 10.85 14.74 -33.41
C LYS A 124 9.34 14.63 -33.17
N PRO A 125 8.69 15.54 -32.41
CA PRO A 125 7.25 15.50 -32.26
C PRO A 125 6.58 15.85 -33.60
N SER A 126 5.47 15.18 -33.91
CA SER A 126 4.59 15.60 -35.02
C SER A 126 3.76 16.82 -34.59
N LEU A 127 3.41 17.70 -35.54
CA LEU A 127 2.71 18.97 -35.28
C LEU A 127 1.34 18.83 -34.59
N SER A 128 0.72 17.64 -34.62
CA SER A 128 -0.59 17.35 -33.99
C SER A 128 -0.49 16.81 -32.56
N THR A 129 0.71 16.76 -31.97
CA THR A 129 0.96 16.06 -30.71
C THR A 129 1.02 17.00 -29.49
N PHE A 130 0.16 16.79 -28.50
CA PHE A 130 0.24 17.51 -27.23
C PHE A 130 1.38 16.95 -26.35
N LEU A 131 2.33 17.81 -25.98
CA LEU A 131 3.45 17.48 -25.08
C LEU A 131 3.05 17.66 -23.62
N VAL A 132 2.76 16.55 -22.93
CA VAL A 132 2.27 16.53 -21.55
C VAL A 132 3.34 16.98 -20.53
N TYR A 133 4.59 17.18 -20.94
CA TYR A 133 5.63 17.74 -20.06
C TYR A 133 5.21 19.05 -19.40
N HIS A 134 4.62 19.92 -20.22
CA HIS A 134 4.35 21.30 -19.86
C HIS A 134 3.11 21.41 -18.97
N ALA A 135 2.18 20.45 -19.06
CA ALA A 135 0.90 20.49 -18.35
C ALA A 135 0.96 20.08 -16.87
N LEU A 136 1.93 19.24 -16.48
CA LEU A 136 2.01 18.67 -15.12
C LEU A 136 3.08 19.32 -14.23
N HIS A 137 4.06 20.04 -14.81
CA HIS A 137 5.22 20.55 -14.06
C HIS A 137 5.49 22.07 -14.18
N PHE A 138 4.86 22.80 -15.11
CA PHE A 138 4.96 24.27 -15.18
C PHE A 138 3.82 24.96 -14.42
N ILE A 139 3.64 24.54 -13.17
CA ILE A 139 2.72 25.18 -12.24
C ILE A 139 3.54 25.46 -11.01
N THR A 140 3.71 26.75 -10.73
CA THR A 140 4.45 27.21 -9.57
C THR A 140 3.83 26.62 -8.29
N GLU A 141 4.62 26.43 -7.23
CA GLU A 141 4.08 25.98 -5.94
C GLU A 141 2.95 26.92 -5.43
N ALA A 142 2.92 28.17 -5.90
CA ALA A 142 1.83 29.11 -5.64
C ALA A 142 0.52 28.75 -6.36
N GLU A 143 0.58 28.36 -7.62
CA GLU A 143 -0.60 27.91 -8.38
C GLU A 143 -1.08 26.52 -7.95
N LYS A 144 -0.19 25.65 -7.44
CA LYS A 144 -0.58 24.38 -6.83
C LYS A 144 -1.43 24.57 -5.56
N ARG A 145 -1.26 25.68 -4.83
CA ARG A 145 -2.02 25.96 -3.59
C ARG A 145 -3.49 26.33 -3.88
N THR A 146 -3.78 26.82 -5.09
CA THR A 146 -5.14 27.19 -5.52
C THR A 146 -5.80 26.11 -6.38
N TRP A 147 -5.04 25.08 -6.75
CA TRP A 147 -5.53 23.97 -7.56
C TRP A 147 -6.31 22.93 -6.75
N GLN A 148 -7.39 22.45 -7.36
CA GLN A 148 -8.17 21.35 -6.80
C GLN A 148 -7.54 20.04 -7.22
N THR A 149 -7.15 19.22 -6.25
CA THR A 149 -6.69 17.84 -6.49
C THR A 149 -7.76 17.08 -7.28
N LEU A 150 -7.33 16.28 -8.26
CA LEU A 150 -8.21 15.45 -9.08
C LEU A 150 -9.05 14.52 -8.18
N PRO A 151 -10.39 14.67 -8.16
CA PRO A 151 -11.25 13.79 -7.36
C PRO A 151 -11.14 12.35 -7.85
N ARG A 152 -11.12 11.38 -6.91
CA ARG A 152 -11.03 9.95 -7.22
C ARG A 152 -12.10 9.46 -8.20
N ALA A 153 -13.30 10.03 -8.12
CA ALA A 153 -14.41 9.70 -9.04
C ALA A 153 -14.14 10.06 -10.50
N LYS A 154 -13.18 10.97 -10.78
CA LYS A 154 -12.77 11.37 -12.13
C LYS A 154 -11.56 10.58 -12.65
N TYR A 155 -11.01 9.64 -11.87
CA TYR A 155 -9.90 8.82 -12.35
C TYR A 155 -10.39 7.91 -13.50
N PRO A 156 -9.66 7.81 -14.63
CA PRO A 156 -10.09 6.95 -15.75
C PRO A 156 -10.18 5.47 -15.38
N LYS A 157 -9.42 5.06 -14.36
CA LYS A 157 -9.47 3.72 -13.77
C LYS A 157 -9.49 3.84 -12.26
N PRO A 158 -10.25 3.00 -11.54
CA PRO A 158 -10.17 2.92 -10.09
C PRO A 158 -8.74 2.59 -9.64
N LEU A 159 -8.21 3.39 -8.72
CA LEU A 159 -6.87 3.21 -8.15
C LEU A 159 -6.85 2.04 -7.17
N ILE A 160 -6.41 0.84 -7.55
CA ILE A 160 -6.33 -0.27 -6.59
C ILE A 160 -5.00 -0.20 -5.80
N PHE A 161 -5.01 0.43 -4.64
CA PHE A 161 -3.83 0.59 -3.81
C PHE A 161 -3.81 -0.39 -2.62
N HIS A 162 -2.86 -1.33 -2.68
CA HIS A 162 -2.71 -2.42 -1.71
C HIS A 162 -1.26 -2.72 -1.33
N ASP A 163 -0.31 -2.24 -2.12
CA ASP A 163 1.11 -2.49 -1.97
C ASP A 163 1.83 -1.18 -1.60
N GLY A 164 2.64 -1.23 -0.53
CA GLY A 164 3.48 -0.11 -0.08
C GLY A 164 3.38 0.09 1.42
N ARG A 165 4.50 0.48 2.04
CA ARG A 165 4.65 0.68 3.48
C ARG A 165 4.26 2.08 3.94
N LEU A 166 4.41 3.12 3.12
CA LEU A 166 4.13 4.50 3.56
C LEU A 166 2.67 4.91 3.34
N ALA A 167 2.03 5.38 4.41
CA ALA A 167 0.65 5.89 4.38
C ALA A 167 0.53 7.38 4.06
N PHE A 168 1.66 8.09 4.06
CA PHE A 168 1.74 9.52 3.82
C PHE A 168 2.71 9.82 2.67
N ARG A 169 2.59 11.03 2.12
CA ARG A 169 3.54 11.56 1.14
C ARG A 169 4.87 11.91 1.82
N PRO A 170 5.99 11.28 1.44
CA PRO A 170 7.27 11.48 2.13
C PRO A 170 7.99 12.76 1.65
N THR A 171 7.47 13.92 2.06
CA THR A 171 8.20 15.19 1.98
C THR A 171 9.43 15.14 2.89
N PRO A 172 10.44 16.03 2.72
CA PRO A 172 11.62 16.02 3.60
C PRO A 172 11.27 16.10 5.08
N LEU A 173 10.35 17.01 5.45
CA LEU A 173 9.89 17.16 6.83
C LEU A 173 9.12 15.92 7.32
N ALA A 174 8.17 15.40 6.55
CA ALA A 174 7.42 14.22 6.95
C ALA A 174 8.31 12.97 7.06
N SER A 175 9.32 12.86 6.19
CA SER A 175 10.32 11.79 6.24
C SER A 175 11.19 11.91 7.48
N LEU A 176 11.62 13.13 7.83
CA LEU A 176 12.36 13.38 9.07
C LEU A 176 11.53 13.00 10.30
N THR A 177 10.26 13.42 10.36
CA THR A 177 9.34 13.03 11.44
C THR A 177 9.20 11.50 11.52
N MET A 178 9.05 10.82 10.39
CA MET A 178 8.98 9.36 10.33
C MET A 178 10.26 8.72 10.90
N PHE A 179 11.45 9.18 10.51
CA PHE A 179 12.72 8.63 11.01
C PHE A 179 12.94 8.90 12.50
N ILE A 180 12.55 10.08 12.99
CA ILE A 180 12.55 10.39 14.44
C ILE A 180 11.59 9.47 15.17
N TRP A 181 10.44 9.15 14.57
CA TRP A 181 9.45 8.26 15.17
C TRP A 181 9.89 6.79 15.23
N LEU A 182 10.65 6.28 14.26
CA LEU A 182 11.02 4.86 14.18
C LEU A 182 11.48 4.21 15.51
N PRO A 183 12.41 4.79 16.31
CA PRO A 183 12.80 4.20 17.59
C PRO A 183 11.64 4.11 18.60
N PHE A 184 10.81 5.16 18.70
CA PHE A 184 9.63 5.16 19.57
C PHE A 184 8.55 4.20 19.07
N GLY A 185 8.34 4.17 17.75
CA GLY A 185 7.43 3.24 17.09
C GLY A 185 7.84 1.79 17.34
N PHE A 186 9.14 1.48 17.31
CA PHE A 186 9.63 0.13 17.59
C PHE A 186 9.36 -0.28 19.04
N LEU A 187 9.59 0.61 20.01
CA LEU A 187 9.21 0.37 21.40
C LEU A 187 7.69 0.13 21.53
N LEU A 188 6.89 0.94 20.84
CA LEU A 188 5.43 0.82 20.82
C LEU A 188 4.98 -0.52 20.21
N PHE A 189 5.65 -0.98 19.15
CA PHE A 189 5.44 -2.30 18.57
C PHE A 189 5.67 -3.42 19.59
N VAL A 190 6.78 -3.37 20.35
CA VAL A 190 7.07 -4.37 21.38
C VAL A 190 5.97 -4.38 22.45
N ILE A 191 5.60 -3.21 22.95
CA ILE A 191 4.54 -3.06 23.97
C ILE A 191 3.21 -3.62 23.45
N ARG A 192 2.77 -3.22 22.25
CA ARG A 192 1.50 -3.68 21.66
C ARG A 192 1.50 -5.18 21.39
N SER A 193 2.63 -5.73 20.94
CA SER A 193 2.77 -7.18 20.72
C SER A 193 2.60 -7.95 22.03
N LEU A 194 3.28 -7.52 23.10
CA LEU A 194 3.16 -8.14 24.42
C LEU A 194 1.73 -8.05 24.97
N ILE A 195 1.07 -6.89 24.83
CA ILE A 195 -0.33 -6.73 25.27
C ILE A 195 -1.25 -7.67 24.49
N GLY A 196 -1.10 -7.73 23.16
CA GLY A 196 -1.96 -8.50 22.27
C GLY A 196 -1.84 -10.01 22.43
N THR A 197 -0.66 -10.52 22.79
CA THR A 197 -0.41 -11.97 22.92
C THR A 197 -0.52 -12.49 24.35
N SER A 198 -0.25 -11.65 25.36
CA SER A 198 -0.08 -12.12 26.74
C SER A 198 -1.28 -11.83 27.65
N LEU A 199 -2.19 -10.93 27.27
CA LEU A 199 -3.31 -10.50 28.11
C LEU A 199 -4.67 -10.93 27.55
N PRO A 200 -5.66 -11.25 28.41
CA PRO A 200 -7.01 -11.57 27.96
C PRO A 200 -7.69 -10.35 27.35
N TYR A 201 -8.66 -10.57 26.45
CA TYR A 201 -9.33 -9.50 25.67
C TYR A 201 -9.90 -8.35 26.51
N GLN A 202 -10.44 -8.64 27.69
CA GLN A 202 -11.00 -7.62 28.59
C GLN A 202 -9.97 -6.57 29.04
N ILE A 203 -8.69 -6.96 29.11
CA ILE A 203 -7.58 -6.09 29.52
C ILE A 203 -6.81 -5.61 28.30
N SER A 204 -6.56 -6.47 27.31
CA SER A 204 -5.77 -6.11 26.13
C SER A 204 -6.46 -5.06 25.26
N ILE A 205 -7.78 -5.15 25.07
CA ILE A 205 -8.53 -4.20 24.24
C ILE A 205 -8.38 -2.74 24.72
N PRO A 206 -8.70 -2.37 25.99
CA PRO A 206 -8.58 -0.99 26.42
C PRO A 206 -7.12 -0.51 26.41
N LEU A 207 -6.14 -1.37 26.72
CA LEU A 207 -4.72 -1.01 26.64
C LEU A 207 -4.27 -0.74 25.21
N LEU A 208 -4.62 -1.61 24.25
CA LEU A 208 -4.28 -1.40 22.84
C LEU A 208 -4.95 -0.13 22.30
N GLN A 209 -6.20 0.13 22.67
CA GLN A 209 -6.89 1.38 22.32
C GLN A 209 -6.19 2.62 22.92
N ALA A 210 -5.77 2.55 24.19
CA ALA A 210 -5.03 3.62 24.86
C ALA A 210 -3.68 3.90 24.18
N THR A 211 -3.02 2.88 23.65
CA THR A 211 -1.79 3.05 22.86
C THR A 211 -2.04 3.59 21.44
N GLY A 212 -3.28 3.69 20.98
CA GLY A 212 -3.64 4.24 19.66
C GLY A 212 -4.11 3.23 18.61
N MET A 213 -4.36 1.96 18.97
CA MET A 213 -5.01 0.98 18.07
C MET A 213 -6.54 1.14 18.11
N ARG A 214 -7.07 1.94 17.20
CA ARG A 214 -8.48 2.31 17.09
C ARG A 214 -9.05 1.79 15.76
N GLY A 215 -9.95 0.82 15.84
CA GLY A 215 -10.69 0.32 14.69
C GLY A 215 -12.18 0.24 15.02
N PHE A 216 -13.01 0.44 14.00
CA PHE A 216 -14.43 0.17 14.08
C PHE A 216 -14.73 -1.18 13.44
N CYS A 217 -15.63 -1.92 14.07
CA CYS A 217 -16.10 -3.20 13.60
C CYS A 217 -17.62 -3.21 13.71
N SER A 218 -18.31 -3.46 12.60
CA SER A 218 -19.76 -3.58 12.62
C SER A 218 -20.14 -4.93 13.24
N LYS A 219 -20.82 -4.91 14.39
CA LYS A 219 -21.42 -6.12 14.96
C LYS A 219 -22.88 -6.23 14.51
N PRO A 220 -23.30 -7.29 13.80
CA PRO A 220 -24.70 -7.48 13.49
C PRO A 220 -25.50 -7.66 14.78
N ARG A 221 -26.60 -6.89 14.91
CA ARG A 221 -27.37 -6.74 16.17
C ARG A 221 -28.10 -8.02 16.60
N SER A 222 -28.33 -8.97 15.71
CA SER A 222 -29.08 -10.20 15.99
C SER A 222 -28.67 -11.30 15.02
N PHE A 223 -27.56 -11.98 15.31
CA PHE A 223 -27.22 -13.22 14.61
C PHE A 223 -27.48 -14.40 15.54
N ARG A 224 -28.48 -15.23 15.20
CA ARG A 224 -28.69 -16.53 15.82
C ARG A 224 -27.83 -17.53 15.06
N SER A 225 -26.61 -17.78 15.52
CA SER A 225 -25.82 -18.87 14.98
C SER A 225 -26.44 -20.19 15.42
N ASP A 226 -26.57 -21.13 14.49
CA ASP A 226 -26.86 -22.51 14.86
C ASP A 226 -25.72 -23.02 15.77
N LYS A 227 -26.06 -23.56 16.95
CA LYS A 227 -25.03 -23.94 17.95
C LYS A 227 -24.28 -25.21 17.56
N SER A 228 -24.72 -25.91 16.51
CA SER A 228 -24.16 -27.17 16.04
C SER A 228 -22.86 -27.01 15.23
N GLN A 229 -22.58 -25.81 14.70
CA GLN A 229 -21.41 -25.55 13.85
C GLN A 229 -20.77 -24.19 14.16
N GLY A 230 -19.47 -24.07 13.87
CA GLY A 230 -18.74 -22.81 13.95
C GLY A 230 -19.30 -21.77 12.99
N THR A 231 -19.21 -20.50 13.39
CA THR A 231 -19.68 -19.35 12.61
C THR A 231 -18.62 -18.89 11.62
N LEU A 232 -19.02 -18.63 10.37
CA LEU A 232 -18.16 -18.01 9.36
C LEU A 232 -18.33 -16.49 9.35
N TYR A 233 -17.33 -15.77 9.86
CA TYR A 233 -17.21 -14.32 9.75
C TYR A 233 -16.55 -13.93 8.43
N VAL A 234 -17.19 -13.01 7.71
CA VAL A 234 -16.71 -12.52 6.41
C VAL A 234 -16.54 -11.02 6.48
N CYS A 235 -15.34 -10.52 6.20
CA CYS A 235 -15.03 -9.10 6.30
C CYS A 235 -14.35 -8.54 5.06
N ASN A 236 -14.44 -7.22 4.91
CA ASN A 236 -13.56 -6.50 4.00
C ASN A 236 -12.10 -6.58 4.48
N HIS A 237 -11.16 -6.39 3.56
CA HIS A 237 -9.74 -6.56 3.82
C HIS A 237 -9.00 -5.22 3.76
N ILE A 238 -8.66 -4.62 4.90
CA ILE A 238 -7.86 -3.40 4.99
C ILE A 238 -6.42 -3.74 5.37
N THR A 239 -6.21 -4.65 6.32
CA THR A 239 -4.90 -4.96 6.90
C THR A 239 -4.74 -6.43 7.28
N LEU A 240 -3.52 -6.83 7.64
CA LEU A 240 -3.29 -8.19 8.13
C LEU A 240 -3.98 -8.48 9.48
N PHE A 241 -4.34 -7.44 10.24
CA PHE A 241 -4.96 -7.59 11.57
C PHE A 241 -6.48 -7.70 11.52
N ASP A 242 -7.11 -7.60 10.36
CA ASP A 242 -8.57 -7.61 10.23
C ASP A 242 -9.22 -8.79 10.98
N PRO A 243 -8.73 -10.05 10.86
CA PRO A 243 -9.29 -11.16 11.62
C PRO A 243 -9.09 -11.03 13.15
N CYS A 244 -8.01 -10.38 13.60
CA CYS A 244 -7.79 -10.11 15.03
C CYS A 244 -8.82 -9.11 15.56
N TYR A 245 -9.18 -8.08 14.78
CA TYR A 245 -10.25 -7.15 15.12
C TYR A 245 -11.61 -7.83 15.20
N ILE A 246 -11.90 -8.80 14.33
CA ILE A 246 -13.14 -9.58 14.46
C ILE A 246 -13.16 -10.35 15.78
N SER A 247 -12.06 -11.04 16.11
CA SER A 247 -11.95 -11.82 17.35
C SER A 247 -12.20 -10.95 18.59
N THR A 248 -11.60 -9.76 18.64
CA THR A 248 -11.77 -8.83 19.76
C THR A 248 -13.16 -8.21 19.81
N CYS A 249 -13.74 -7.78 18.68
CA CYS A 249 -15.06 -7.14 18.65
C CYS A 249 -16.22 -8.12 18.87
N THR A 250 -16.05 -9.38 18.47
CA THR A 250 -17.05 -10.43 18.73
C THR A 250 -16.86 -11.06 20.12
N ASN A 251 -15.71 -10.84 20.76
CA ASN A 251 -15.27 -11.51 21.99
C ASN A 251 -15.36 -13.04 21.88
N ASN A 252 -15.06 -13.56 20.69
CA ASN A 252 -15.09 -14.98 20.38
C ASN A 252 -13.75 -15.39 19.77
N PRO A 253 -13.09 -16.44 20.29
CA PRO A 253 -11.90 -16.98 19.64
C PRO A 253 -12.29 -17.54 18.26
N LEU A 254 -11.47 -17.22 17.26
CA LEU A 254 -11.64 -17.67 15.89
C LEU A 254 -10.29 -18.00 15.23
N THR A 255 -10.35 -18.75 14.14
CA THR A 255 -9.19 -19.03 13.28
C THR A 255 -9.28 -18.19 12.01
N ALA A 256 -8.19 -17.50 11.67
CA ALA A 256 -8.10 -16.72 10.44
C ALA A 256 -7.66 -17.59 9.27
N VAL A 257 -8.41 -17.56 8.18
CA VAL A 257 -8.04 -18.23 6.93
C VAL A 257 -7.43 -17.21 5.99
N THR A 258 -6.18 -17.45 5.58
CA THR A 258 -5.37 -16.47 4.84
C THR A 258 -4.77 -17.07 3.57
N TYR A 259 -4.63 -16.27 2.51
CA TYR A 259 -4.06 -16.75 1.23
C TYR A 259 -2.53 -16.74 1.19
N SER A 260 -1.91 -15.84 1.95
CA SER A 260 -0.46 -15.63 1.91
C SER A 260 -0.07 -14.83 3.15
N LEU A 261 0.30 -15.53 4.22
CA LEU A 261 0.88 -14.92 5.41
C LEU A 261 2.36 -15.33 5.52
N SER A 262 3.22 -14.42 5.96
CA SER A 262 4.62 -14.78 6.21
C SER A 262 4.71 -15.66 7.47
N LYS A 263 5.66 -16.60 7.52
CA LYS A 263 5.87 -17.44 8.71
C LYS A 263 6.07 -16.63 10.00
N PHE A 264 6.74 -15.48 9.89
CA PHE A 264 6.96 -14.58 11.02
C PHE A 264 5.65 -13.90 11.47
N SER A 265 4.81 -13.47 10.53
CA SER A 265 3.50 -12.90 10.84
C SER A 265 2.56 -13.94 11.47
N GLU A 266 2.63 -15.19 11.02
CA GLU A 266 1.92 -16.33 11.61
C GLU A 266 2.39 -16.63 13.04
N TRP A 267 3.69 -16.62 13.27
CA TRP A 267 4.26 -16.80 14.61
C TRP A 267 3.85 -15.71 15.62
N MET A 268 3.74 -14.46 15.17
CA MET A 268 3.32 -13.34 16.02
C MET A 268 1.78 -13.20 16.14
N ALA A 269 1.00 -14.00 15.42
CA ALA A 269 -0.45 -13.84 15.40
C ALA A 269 -1.05 -14.23 16.77
N PRO A 270 -1.92 -13.39 17.37
CA PRO A 270 -2.60 -13.71 18.64
C PRO A 270 -3.72 -14.73 18.46
N ILE A 271 -4.06 -15.07 17.22
CA ILE A 271 -5.08 -16.05 16.84
C ILE A 271 -4.45 -17.09 15.89
N LYS A 272 -5.03 -18.28 15.87
CA LYS A 272 -4.60 -19.31 14.93
C LYS A 272 -4.82 -18.83 13.50
N THR A 273 -3.83 -19.02 12.64
CA THR A 273 -3.95 -18.74 11.21
C THR A 273 -3.78 -20.03 10.42
N ILE A 274 -4.53 -20.17 9.33
CA ILE A 274 -4.44 -21.32 8.42
C ILE A 274 -4.33 -20.78 6.99
N GLN A 275 -3.36 -21.32 6.25
CA GLN A 275 -3.12 -20.91 4.87
C GLN A 275 -3.95 -21.74 3.89
N ILE A 276 -4.56 -21.09 2.91
CA ILE A 276 -5.29 -21.72 1.79
C ILE A 276 -4.52 -21.64 0.49
N THR A 277 -4.81 -22.57 -0.42
CA THR A 277 -3.97 -22.90 -1.58
C THR A 277 -4.45 -22.29 -2.89
N ARG A 278 -5.50 -21.45 -2.87
CA ARG A 278 -6.20 -20.89 -4.04
C ARG A 278 -6.76 -21.97 -4.97
N ASN A 279 -6.99 -23.17 -4.44
CA ASN A 279 -7.62 -24.27 -5.14
C ASN A 279 -9.01 -24.45 -4.55
N LYS A 280 -10.05 -24.14 -5.34
CA LYS A 280 -11.43 -24.09 -4.87
C LYS A 280 -11.84 -25.36 -4.12
N ASP A 281 -11.60 -26.54 -4.71
CA ASP A 281 -12.07 -27.80 -4.14
C ASP A 281 -11.34 -28.18 -2.84
N LYS A 282 -10.03 -27.92 -2.78
CA LYS A 282 -9.23 -28.17 -1.58
C LYS A 282 -9.58 -27.20 -0.45
N ASP A 283 -9.66 -25.92 -0.78
CA ASP A 283 -9.92 -24.85 0.18
C ASP A 283 -11.34 -24.97 0.73
N LEU A 284 -12.33 -25.34 -0.10
CA LEU A 284 -13.71 -25.58 0.34
C LEU A 284 -13.80 -26.73 1.34
N LYS A 285 -13.17 -27.88 1.04
CA LYS A 285 -13.13 -29.02 1.97
C LYS A 285 -12.46 -28.66 3.31
N LEU A 286 -11.35 -27.93 3.24
CA LEU A 286 -10.63 -27.48 4.44
C LEU A 286 -11.48 -26.55 5.30
N ILE A 287 -12.13 -25.55 4.70
CA ILE A 287 -12.96 -24.59 5.43
C ILE A 287 -14.18 -25.31 6.05
N GLN A 288 -14.82 -26.23 5.33
CA GLN A 288 -15.93 -27.04 5.88
C GLN A 288 -15.49 -27.83 7.11
N GLU A 289 -14.35 -28.53 7.03
CA GLU A 289 -13.79 -29.27 8.16
C GLU A 289 -13.49 -28.34 9.35
N LEU A 290 -12.90 -27.18 9.10
CA LEU A 290 -12.58 -26.23 10.15
C LEU A 290 -13.82 -25.64 10.83
N LEU A 291 -14.90 -25.38 10.08
CA LEU A 291 -16.16 -24.90 10.65
C LEU A 291 -16.80 -25.91 11.61
N THR A 292 -16.50 -27.21 11.50
CA THR A 292 -16.94 -28.20 12.51
C THR A 292 -16.21 -28.07 13.85
N LYS A 293 -15.04 -27.42 13.87
CA LYS A 293 -14.14 -27.36 15.02
C LYS A 293 -14.08 -25.97 15.66
N THR A 294 -14.26 -24.91 14.89
CA THR A 294 -14.04 -23.53 15.35
C THR A 294 -14.75 -22.49 14.49
N ASN A 295 -14.86 -21.28 15.02
CA ASN A 295 -15.28 -20.11 14.25
C ASN A 295 -14.18 -19.67 13.29
N LEU A 296 -14.55 -19.16 12.12
CA LEU A 296 -13.59 -18.75 11.09
C LEU A 296 -13.77 -17.30 10.69
N ALA A 297 -12.67 -16.63 10.36
CA ALA A 297 -12.67 -15.35 9.69
C ALA A 297 -12.03 -15.47 8.31
N ILE A 298 -12.72 -14.99 7.28
CA ILE A 298 -12.24 -14.95 5.88
C ILE A 298 -12.39 -13.54 5.33
N CYS A 299 -11.36 -13.11 4.59
CA CYS A 299 -11.37 -11.89 3.78
C CYS A 299 -11.49 -12.29 2.29
N PRO A 300 -12.70 -12.27 1.69
CA PRO A 300 -12.93 -12.84 0.36
C PRO A 300 -12.39 -11.98 -0.79
N GLU A 301 -11.93 -10.76 -0.50
CA GLU A 301 -11.19 -9.89 -1.43
C GLU A 301 -9.85 -10.51 -1.87
N GLY A 302 -9.25 -11.35 -1.03
CA GLY A 302 -8.00 -12.05 -1.32
C GLY A 302 -6.73 -11.19 -1.33
N THR A 303 -6.87 -9.87 -1.21
CA THR A 303 -5.81 -8.89 -0.99
C THR A 303 -6.36 -7.70 -0.23
N THR A 304 -5.52 -6.94 0.47
CA THR A 304 -5.95 -5.73 1.17
C THR A 304 -6.37 -4.64 0.19
N CYS A 305 -7.32 -3.79 0.53
CA CYS A 305 -7.70 -2.59 -0.19
C CYS A 305 -7.70 -1.41 0.79
N ARG A 306 -7.10 -0.29 0.38
CA ARG A 306 -6.99 0.92 1.21
C ARG A 306 -7.83 2.08 0.69
N GLU A 307 -8.56 1.83 -0.40
CA GLU A 307 -9.43 2.79 -1.03
C GLU A 307 -10.85 2.70 -0.46
N PRO A 308 -11.69 3.74 -0.64
CA PRO A 308 -13.03 3.82 -0.03
C PRO A 308 -14.05 2.93 -0.74
N TYR A 309 -13.61 1.80 -1.30
CA TYR A 309 -14.44 0.83 -1.99
C TYR A 309 -13.89 -0.59 -1.80
N LEU A 310 -14.78 -1.57 -1.91
CA LEU A 310 -14.45 -2.98 -1.76
C LEU A 310 -13.92 -3.56 -3.07
N LEU A 311 -12.97 -4.49 -2.98
CA LEU A 311 -12.61 -5.31 -4.12
C LEU A 311 -13.67 -6.38 -4.38
N ARG A 312 -13.61 -6.96 -5.57
CA ARG A 312 -14.47 -8.08 -5.93
C ARG A 312 -14.23 -9.25 -4.98
N PHE A 313 -15.30 -9.77 -4.40
CA PHE A 313 -15.22 -10.96 -3.56
C PHE A 313 -15.18 -12.23 -4.39
N SER A 314 -14.36 -13.20 -3.97
CA SER A 314 -14.44 -14.57 -4.48
C SER A 314 -15.78 -15.19 -4.09
N PRO A 315 -16.50 -15.89 -5.00
CA PRO A 315 -17.79 -16.50 -4.66
C PRO A 315 -17.67 -17.69 -3.68
N MET A 316 -16.46 -18.26 -3.55
CA MET A 316 -16.21 -19.48 -2.77
C MET A 316 -16.77 -19.40 -1.35
N PHE A 317 -16.59 -18.29 -0.61
CA PHE A 317 -17.04 -18.21 0.79
C PHE A 317 -18.57 -18.37 0.93
N ALA A 318 -19.33 -17.96 -0.09
CA ALA A 318 -20.79 -18.07 -0.11
C ALA A 318 -21.28 -19.50 -0.35
N GLU A 319 -20.42 -20.36 -0.92
CA GLU A 319 -20.72 -21.78 -1.15
C GLU A 319 -20.38 -22.65 0.07
N VAL A 320 -19.54 -22.15 1.00
CA VAL A 320 -19.01 -22.98 2.09
C VAL A 320 -19.91 -23.04 3.33
N ALA A 321 -20.59 -21.94 3.66
CA ALA A 321 -21.40 -21.86 4.87
C ALA A 321 -22.81 -21.37 4.55
N LYS A 322 -23.80 -22.01 5.17
CA LYS A 322 -25.20 -21.58 5.13
C LYS A 322 -25.41 -20.28 5.89
N ASP A 323 -24.72 -20.14 7.01
CA ASP A 323 -24.85 -19.02 7.95
C ASP A 323 -23.55 -18.21 7.96
N ILE A 324 -23.61 -17.02 7.35
CA ILE A 324 -22.48 -16.10 7.19
C ILE A 324 -22.74 -14.83 8.01
N VAL A 325 -21.76 -14.42 8.80
CA VAL A 325 -21.79 -13.17 9.56
C VAL A 325 -20.95 -12.13 8.82
N PRO A 326 -21.58 -11.17 8.11
CA PRO A 326 -20.84 -10.07 7.50
C PRO A 326 -20.35 -9.11 8.59
N VAL A 327 -19.10 -8.70 8.47
CA VAL A 327 -18.43 -7.77 9.38
C VAL A 327 -17.70 -6.72 8.55
N ALA A 328 -18.08 -5.46 8.68
CA ALA A 328 -17.33 -4.34 8.14
C ALA A 328 -16.29 -3.89 9.17
N ILE A 329 -15.05 -3.73 8.72
CA ILE A 329 -13.93 -3.18 9.46
C ILE A 329 -13.59 -1.83 8.85
N ASP A 330 -13.44 -0.80 9.68
CA ASP A 330 -12.90 0.49 9.29
C ASP A 330 -11.73 0.85 10.21
N MET A 331 -10.56 1.03 9.60
CA MET A 331 -9.31 1.31 10.28
C MET A 331 -8.46 2.24 9.44
N LYS A 332 -7.73 3.16 10.09
CA LYS A 332 -6.98 4.22 9.40
C LYS A 332 -5.52 4.22 9.83
N CYS A 333 -4.67 3.72 8.95
CA CYS A 333 -3.22 3.85 9.13
C CYS A 333 -2.74 5.25 8.75
N ASN A 334 -2.04 5.93 9.67
CA ASN A 334 -1.57 7.29 9.43
C ASN A 334 -0.11 7.37 8.97
N MET A 335 0.75 6.42 9.38
CA MET A 335 2.18 6.47 9.06
C MET A 335 2.62 5.30 8.19
N PHE A 336 2.29 4.09 8.59
CA PHE A 336 2.70 2.87 7.93
C PHE A 336 1.54 1.96 7.59
N TYR A 337 1.56 1.37 6.42
CA TYR A 337 0.75 0.20 6.15
C TYR A 337 1.55 -1.08 6.37
N GLY A 338 0.87 -2.12 6.84
CA GLY A 338 1.42 -3.47 6.99
C GLY A 338 1.45 -4.28 5.70
N THR A 339 1.88 -3.72 4.56
CA THR A 339 2.25 -4.51 3.37
C THR A 339 3.42 -3.87 2.63
N THR A 340 4.02 -4.57 1.67
CA THR A 340 5.12 -4.05 0.85
C THR A 340 5.02 -4.53 -0.59
N ALA A 341 5.42 -3.68 -1.53
CA ALA A 341 5.44 -3.99 -2.96
C ALA A 341 6.56 -4.97 -3.37
N GLY A 342 7.63 -5.08 -2.58
CA GLY A 342 8.81 -5.89 -2.94
C GLY A 342 9.78 -6.20 -1.80
N GLY A 343 9.49 -5.76 -0.57
CA GLY A 343 10.31 -6.04 0.61
C GLY A 343 9.96 -7.34 1.34
N TRP A 344 10.60 -7.56 2.49
CA TRP A 344 10.32 -8.71 3.34
C TRP A 344 8.96 -8.57 4.05
N LYS A 345 8.00 -9.43 3.71
CA LYS A 345 6.64 -9.45 4.30
C LYS A 345 6.63 -9.70 5.82
N GLY A 346 7.71 -10.24 6.39
CA GLY A 346 7.81 -10.40 7.85
C GLY A 346 7.70 -9.09 8.62
N LEU A 347 8.09 -7.96 8.03
CA LEU A 347 8.00 -6.66 8.72
C LEU A 347 6.59 -6.07 8.71
N ASP A 348 5.64 -6.68 8.01
CA ASP A 348 4.27 -6.17 7.88
C ASP A 348 3.58 -5.93 9.22
N PRO A 349 3.55 -6.90 10.16
CA PRO A 349 3.03 -6.66 11.52
C PRO A 349 3.85 -5.63 12.30
N VAL A 350 5.17 -5.57 12.10
CA VAL A 350 6.04 -4.59 12.77
C VAL A 350 5.62 -3.18 12.36
N PHE A 351 5.62 -2.88 11.06
CA PHE A 351 5.23 -1.56 10.55
C PHE A 351 3.81 -1.16 10.95
N GLN A 352 2.87 -2.09 10.89
CA GLN A 352 1.50 -1.82 11.30
C GLN A 352 1.41 -1.42 12.79
N LEU A 353 2.08 -2.16 13.66
CA LEU A 353 2.08 -1.91 15.12
C LEU A 353 2.99 -0.76 15.55
N MET A 354 3.88 -0.25 14.68
CA MET A 354 4.68 0.95 14.93
C MET A 354 3.89 2.25 14.73
N ASN A 355 2.68 2.21 14.15
CA ASN A 355 1.91 3.42 13.88
C ASN A 355 1.60 4.23 15.16
N PRO A 356 1.74 5.57 15.17
CA PRO A 356 1.31 6.40 16.29
C PRO A 356 -0.17 6.20 16.63
N SER A 357 -1.01 6.14 15.59
CA SER A 357 -2.41 5.76 15.67
C SER A 357 -2.73 4.91 14.45
N VAL A 358 -3.50 3.84 14.66
CA VAL A 358 -3.89 2.89 13.62
C VAL A 358 -5.31 2.44 13.80
#